data_AF-A0A532AHE0-F1
#
_entry.id   AF-A0A532AHE0-F1
#
_cell.length_a   1.000
_cell.length_b   1.000
_cell.length_c   1.000
_cell.angle_alpha   90.00
_cell.angle_beta   90.00
_cell.angle_gamma   90.00
#
_symmetry.space_group_name_H-M   'P 1'
#
loop_
_entity.id
_entity.type
_entity.pdbx_description
1 polymer ?
#
loop_
_entity_poly.entity_id
_entity_poly.type
_entity_poly.pdbx_seq_one_letter_code
_entity_poly.pdbx_strand_id
1 'polypeptide(L)' 'VLECHMVVGGFDYLVKARIADMAVFQDFLQRVILPLPGVRETHTFASIADVKPNALLPV' A
#
# COMPACT_ATOMS: atom_id res chain seq x y z
N VAL A 1 5.08 6.96 1.12
CA VAL A 1 3.91 6.22 1.66
C VAL A 1 2.87 7.26 2.04
N LEU A 2 1.61 7.08 1.65
CA LEU A 2 0.54 8.03 1.95
C LEU A 2 -0.19 7.63 3.23
N GLU A 3 -0.53 6.36 3.37
CA GLU A 3 -1.30 5.85 4.50
C GLU A 3 -0.85 4.42 4.85
N CYS A 4 -0.96 4.06 6.13
CA CYS A 4 -0.71 2.71 6.64
C CYS A 4 -1.74 2.43 7.74
N HIS A 5 -2.58 1.43 7.53
CA HIS A 5 -3.68 1.09 8.43
C HIS A 5 -3.53 -0.35 8.89
N MET A 6 -3.68 -0.60 10.18
CA MET A 6 -3.81 -1.96 10.71
C MET A 6 -5.26 -2.42 10.50
N VAL A 7 -5.47 -3.59 9.93
CA VAL A 7 -6.79 -4.10 9.56
C VAL A 7 -7.01 -5.47 10.19
N VAL A 8 -8.24 -5.74 10.62
CA VAL A 8 -8.65 -7.07 11.04
C VAL A 8 -9.19 -7.80 9.80
N GLY A 9 -8.49 -8.84 9.31
CA GLY A 9 -8.93 -9.57 8.11
C GLY A 9 -7.81 -10.29 7.37
N GLY A 10 -7.91 -10.37 6.04
CA GLY A 10 -6.98 -11.11 5.17
C GLY A 10 -5.56 -10.56 5.10
N PHE A 11 -5.30 -9.35 5.64
CA PHE A 11 -3.98 -8.75 5.76
C PHE A 11 -3.92 -7.98 7.08
N ASP A 12 -2.78 -8.03 7.78
CA ASP A 12 -2.60 -7.30 9.05
C ASP A 12 -2.47 -5.79 8.82
N TYR A 13 -1.90 -5.38 7.68
CA TYR A 13 -1.67 -3.99 7.32
C TYR A 13 -2.06 -3.71 5.87
N LEU A 14 -2.73 -2.59 5.65
CA LEU A 14 -3.01 -2.02 4.33
C LEU A 14 -2.19 -0.74 4.15
N VAL A 15 -1.30 -0.74 3.15
CA VAL A 15 -0.43 0.39 2.83
C VAL A 15 -0.84 1.01 1.50
N LYS A 16 -1.13 2.31 1.50
CA LYS A 16 -1.41 3.10 0.30
C LYS A 16 -0.20 3.94 -0.06
N ALA A 17 0.30 3.77 -1.28
CA ALA A 17 1.40 4.57 -1.82
C ALA A 17 1.11 4.98 -3.26
N ARG A 18 1.49 6.21 -3.62
CA ARG A 18 1.56 6.65 -5.01
C ARG A 18 3.01 6.55 -5.44
N ILE A 19 3.25 5.83 -6.54
CA ILE A 19 4.58 5.55 -7.07
C ILE A 19 4.56 5.90 -8.56
N ALA A 20 5.67 6.43 -9.07
CA ALA A 20 5.74 6.95 -10.44
C ALA A 20 5.56 5.85 -11.50
N ASP A 21 6.18 4.69 -11.29
CA ASP A 21 6.14 3.56 -12.22
C ASP A 21 6.45 2.22 -11.51
N MET A 22 6.44 1.13 -12.28
CA MET A 22 6.67 -0.21 -11.75
C MET A 22 8.13 -0.51 -11.40
N ALA A 23 9.11 0.16 -12.01
CA ALA A 23 10.51 -0.02 -11.64
C ALA A 23 10.78 0.58 -10.26
N VAL A 24 10.24 1.77 -9.99
CA VAL A 24 10.30 2.40 -8.67
C VAL A 24 9.51 1.60 -7.63
N PHE A 25 8.36 1.02 -8.01
CA PHE A 25 7.60 0.15 -7.11
C PHE A 25 8.38 -1.11 -6.74
N GLN A 26 9.01 -1.76 -7.72
CA GLN A 26 9.81 -2.95 -7.47
C GLN A 26 11.01 -2.65 -6.56
N ASP A 27 11.70 -1.53 -6.78
CA ASP A 27 12.81 -1.11 -5.92
C ASP A 27 12.32 -0.83 -4.48
N PHE A 28 11.19 -0.12 -4.34
CA PHE A 28 10.57 0.13 -3.04
C PHE A 28 10.18 -1.17 -2.31
N LEU A 29 9.55 -2.11 -3.01
CA LEU A 29 9.18 -3.41 -2.44
C LEU A 29 10.43 -4.16 -1.96
N GLN A 30 11.47 -4.24 -2.79
CA GLN A 30 12.69 -5.01 -2.50
C GLN A 30 13.56 -4.39 -1.40
N ARG A 31 13.73 -3.07 -1.40
CA ARG A 31 14.66 -2.39 -0.49
C ARG A 31 14.01 -1.94 0.81
N VAL A 32 12.70 -1.71 0.79
CA VAL A 32 11.99 -1.11 1.94
C VAL A 32 11.04 -2.12 2.56
N ILE A 33 10.14 -2.74 1.81
CA ILE A 33 9.08 -3.56 2.41
C ILE A 33 9.57 -4.95 2.80
N LEU A 34 10.17 -5.71 1.88
CA LEU A 34 10.60 -7.08 2.14
C LEU A 34 11.65 -7.23 3.26
N PRO A 35 12.57 -6.26 3.47
CA PRO A 35 13.54 -6.35 4.57
C PRO A 35 12.96 -6.04 5.95
N LEU A 36 11.71 -5.54 6.05
CA LEU A 36 11.13 -5.20 7.35
C LEU A 36 10.93 -6.46 8.19
N PRO A 37 11.37 -6.45 9.46
CA PRO A 37 11.16 -7.58 10.35
C PRO A 37 9.65 -7.77 10.59
N GLY A 38 9.16 -8.97 10.31
CA GLY A 38 7.75 -9.34 10.50
C GLY A 38 6.91 -9.35 9.22
N VAL A 39 7.44 -8.93 8.07
CA VAL A 39 6.76 -9.09 6.78
C VAL A 39 6.85 -10.55 6.35
N ARG A 40 5.72 -11.26 6.36
CA ARG A 40 5.61 -12.66 5.93
C ARG A 40 5.20 -12.79 4.46
N GLU A 41 4.24 -11.98 4.04
CA GLU A 41 3.67 -12.02 2.70
C GLU A 41 3.21 -10.61 2.31
N THR A 42 3.21 -10.31 1.01
CA THR A 42 2.77 -9.02 0.47
C THR A 42 1.82 -9.24 -0.69
N HIS A 43 0.62 -8.65 -0.61
CA HIS A 43 -0.32 -8.58 -1.73
C HIS A 43 -0.37 -7.15 -2.27
N THR A 44 -0.14 -7.00 -3.57
CA THR A 44 -0.12 -5.69 -4.23
C THR A 44 -1.34 -5.53 -5.11
N PHE A 45 -2.06 -4.43 -4.92
CA PHE A 45 -3.20 -4.05 -5.74
C PHE A 45 -2.92 -2.71 -6.41
N ALA A 46 -2.80 -2.72 -7.74
CA ALA A 46 -2.64 -1.49 -8.51
C ALA A 46 -4.00 -0.83 -8.73
N SER A 47 -4.14 0.45 -8.33
CA SER A 47 -5.33 1.24 -8.65
C SER A 47 -5.28 1.66 -10.12
N ILE A 48 -6.31 1.31 -10.88
CA ILE A 48 -6.44 1.69 -12.29
C ILE A 48 -7.02 3.10 -12.42
N ALA A 49 -7.95 3.47 -11.55
CA ALA A 49 -8.59 4.77 -11.51
C ALA A 49 -9.06 5.12 -10.10
N ASP A 50 -8.87 6.38 -9.71
CA ASP A 50 -9.41 6.91 -8.45
C ASP A 50 -10.86 7.38 -8.68
N VAL A 51 -11.83 6.53 -8.33
CA VAL A 51 -13.28 6.83 -8.53
C VAL A 51 -13.77 7.94 -7.60
N LYS A 52 -13.29 7.97 -6.35
CA LYS A 52 -13.63 9.00 -5.37
C LYS A 52 -12.39 9.40 -4.56
N PRO A 53 -11.56 10.32 -5.08
CA PRO A 53 -10.38 10.79 -4.36
C PRO A 53 -10.78 11.62 -3.13
N ASN A 54 -10.05 11.46 -2.03
CA ASN A 54 -10.16 12.28 -0.81
C ASN A 54 -11.59 12.41 -0.28
N ALA A 55 -12.29 11.27 -0.14
CA ALA A 55 -13.64 11.27 0.41
C ALA A 55 -13.63 11.85 1.83
N LEU A 56 -14.27 13.02 1.99
CA LEU A 56 -14.54 13.59 3.30
C LEU A 56 -15.47 12.65 4.07
N LEU A 57 -15.27 12.59 5.39
CA LEU A 57 -16.13 11.83 6.27
C LEU A 57 -17.57 12.39 6.17
N PRO A 58 -18.58 11.51 6.06
CA PRO A 58 -19.96 11.96 6.22
C PRO A 58 -20.15 12.44 7.66
N VAL A 59 -20.56 13.70 7.81
CA VAL A 59 -21.00 14.30 9.10
C VAL A 59 -22.47 14.00 9.35
#